data_AF-A0A538JJ42-F1
#
_entry.id   AF-A0A538JJ42-F1
#
_cell.length_a   1.000
_cell.length_b   1.000
_cell.length_c   1.000
_cell.angle_alpha   90.00
_cell.angle_beta   90.00
_cell.angle_gamma   90.00
#
_symmetry.space_group_name_H-M   'P 1'
#
loop_
_entity.id
_entity.type
_entity.pdbx_description
1 polymer ?
#
loop_
_entity_poly.entity_id
_entity_poly.type
_entity_poly.pdbx_seq_one_letter_code
_entity_poly.pdbx_strand_id
1 'polypeptide(L)'
;MALPRHGHRNHRRTRRCLPRIGRARWAGSRGHRRPALCGLRYLHTRAGAGCSRADRRHRRRLTPSRGRRGGSGGVAAVCPHVARRCRLGGGCLTWLVLFDVDGTLLLTHDEIYVEASRFALEAVYGIYADGPDVPGDTASAHIRRALRTVDVPEEEIDAGLPRWCAAFSGRYVRLLQAADTSHWQLGPHAVEAAAAVENRALLTGNPPAVAHARMERLGLAEFFPRGQGAFGCERENRIELFDLARQRAGNWPGARTVAVGDTPLDVSSAHAAGCHSIAVTTGSYGREALAEADAVIADLGELAGARAAL
;
A
#
# COMPACT_ATOMS: atom_id res chain seq x y z
N MET A 1 -9.41 70.19 -31.60
CA MET A 1 -8.72 71.45 -31.96
C MET A 1 -7.34 71.40 -31.31
N ALA A 2 -6.30 70.87 -31.95
CA ALA A 2 -5.46 71.48 -32.99
C ALA A 2 -4.49 72.57 -32.47
N LEU A 3 -3.27 72.13 -32.13
CA LEU A 3 -1.89 72.67 -32.37
C LEU A 3 -1.62 74.18 -32.38
N PRO A 4 -0.42 74.60 -31.92
CA PRO A 4 0.81 74.65 -32.77
C PRO A 4 2.10 74.27 -31.98
N ARG A 5 3.33 74.14 -32.50
CA ARG A 5 3.98 73.87 -33.81
C ARG A 5 5.47 73.58 -33.48
N HIS A 6 6.01 72.53 -34.10
CA HIS A 6 7.40 72.25 -34.53
C HIS A 6 8.61 73.07 -34.04
N GLY A 7 9.64 72.32 -33.62
CA GLY A 7 11.05 72.61 -33.88
C GLY A 7 11.82 71.31 -34.16
N HIS A 8 12.09 71.01 -35.43
CA HIS A 8 12.93 69.91 -35.89
C HIS A 8 14.43 70.26 -35.76
N ARG A 9 15.27 69.30 -35.35
CA ARG A 9 16.56 69.03 -36.02
C ARG A 9 17.12 67.65 -35.66
N ASN A 10 17.36 66.88 -36.72
CA ASN A 10 18.07 65.60 -36.77
C ASN A 10 19.52 65.70 -36.30
N HIS A 11 20.06 64.63 -35.71
CA HIS A 11 21.34 64.06 -36.16
C HIS A 11 21.45 62.56 -35.82
N ARG A 12 22.24 61.89 -36.67
CA ARG A 12 22.26 60.46 -36.99
C ARG A 12 23.04 59.61 -35.98
N ARG A 13 22.58 58.35 -35.86
CA ARG A 13 23.32 57.07 -35.79
C ARG A 13 24.64 57.02 -35.01
N THR A 14 24.69 56.12 -34.03
CA THR A 14 25.72 55.06 -33.94
C THR A 14 25.19 53.84 -33.18
N ARG A 15 25.46 52.65 -33.73
CA ARG A 15 25.27 51.33 -33.13
C ARG A 15 26.35 51.09 -32.06
N ARG A 16 26.01 50.40 -30.96
CA ARG A 16 26.85 49.42 -30.22
C ARG A 16 26.04 48.86 -29.04
N CYS A 17 25.64 47.59 -29.13
CA CYS A 17 26.26 46.42 -28.49
C CYS A 17 25.91 46.27 -27.01
N LEU A 18 25.06 45.27 -26.75
CA LEU A 18 24.75 44.66 -25.45
C LEU A 18 26.02 44.17 -24.74
N PRO A 19 26.12 44.25 -23.40
CA PRO A 19 27.00 43.39 -22.64
C PRO A 19 26.28 42.10 -22.23
N ARG A 20 26.86 40.96 -22.65
CA ARG A 20 26.70 39.65 -22.03
C ARG A 20 27.49 39.64 -20.72
N ILE A 21 26.85 39.21 -19.64
CA ILE A 21 27.48 38.75 -18.39
C ILE A 21 26.77 37.43 -18.08
N GLY A 22 27.37 36.27 -17.82
CA GLY A 22 28.74 35.88 -17.56
C GLY A 22 28.60 34.60 -16.72
N ARG A 23 28.91 33.43 -17.29
CA ARG A 23 28.82 32.13 -16.60
C ARG A 23 29.81 32.11 -15.42
N ALA A 24 29.33 31.87 -14.21
CA ALA A 24 30.18 31.51 -13.09
C ALA A 24 30.23 29.98 -12.94
N ARG A 25 31.41 29.41 -13.22
CA ARG A 25 31.82 28.11 -12.68
C ARG A 25 32.40 28.36 -11.30
N TRP A 26 31.95 27.62 -10.29
CA TRP A 26 32.72 27.41 -9.07
C TRP A 26 32.76 25.92 -8.77
N ALA A 27 33.99 25.41 -8.73
CA ALA A 27 34.34 24.11 -8.19
C ALA A 27 34.79 24.29 -6.73
N GLY A 28 34.55 23.28 -5.89
CA GLY A 28 35.47 22.96 -4.81
C GLY A 28 35.03 23.22 -3.37
N SER A 29 34.40 22.18 -2.80
CA SER A 29 34.85 21.49 -1.57
C SER A 29 34.35 21.91 -0.17
N ARG A 30 33.84 20.86 0.50
CA ARG A 30 33.90 20.52 1.93
C ARG A 30 32.93 21.20 2.90
N GLY A 31 32.05 20.34 3.44
CA GLY A 31 31.83 20.27 4.89
C GLY A 31 30.51 20.84 5.37
N HIS A 32 29.39 20.20 5.04
CA HIS A 32 28.14 20.44 5.77
C HIS A 32 27.62 19.18 6.48
N ARG A 33 27.37 19.43 7.75
CA ARG A 33 27.02 18.51 8.82
C ARG A 33 25.65 17.91 8.54
N ARG A 34 25.54 16.60 8.74
CA ARG A 34 24.25 15.89 8.86
C ARG A 34 23.45 16.50 10.01
N PRO A 35 22.18 16.91 9.82
CA PRO A 35 21.28 17.05 10.94
C PRO A 35 20.92 15.66 11.47
N ALA A 36 21.00 15.51 12.78
CA ALA A 36 20.66 14.29 13.49
C ALA A 36 19.18 13.96 13.32
N LEU A 37 18.89 12.71 12.92
CA LEU A 37 17.56 12.13 13.07
C LEU A 37 17.27 12.01 14.58
N CYS A 38 16.20 12.66 15.02
CA CYS A 38 15.63 12.47 16.34
C CYS A 38 15.24 10.99 16.52
N GLY A 39 16.00 10.28 17.35
CA GLY A 39 15.75 8.90 17.71
C GLY A 39 14.63 8.79 18.73
N LEU A 40 13.55 8.12 18.36
CA LEU A 40 12.65 7.47 19.30
C LEU A 40 13.32 6.19 19.78
N ARG A 41 13.93 6.26 20.96
CA ARG A 41 14.46 5.09 21.69
C ARG A 41 13.31 4.39 22.40
N TYR A 42 12.99 3.17 21.99
CA TYR A 42 12.25 2.24 22.83
C TYR A 42 13.19 1.51 23.79
N LEU A 43 12.89 1.62 25.08
CA LEU A 43 13.57 0.95 26.17
C LEU A 43 13.16 -0.53 26.20
N HIS A 44 14.11 -1.42 25.93
CA HIS A 44 14.01 -2.83 26.32
C HIS A 44 14.54 -2.99 27.75
N THR A 45 13.65 -3.26 28.71
CA THR A 45 14.01 -3.86 29.99
C THR A 45 13.58 -5.33 30.00
N ARG A 46 14.59 -6.18 30.19
CA ARG A 46 14.52 -7.64 30.29
C ARG A 46 13.77 -8.07 31.55
N ALA A 47 12.89 -9.06 31.42
CA ALA A 47 12.60 -10.03 32.47
C ALA A 47 13.45 -11.28 32.21
N GLY A 48 14.37 -11.57 33.13
CA GLY A 48 15.13 -12.83 33.15
C GLY A 48 14.49 -13.80 34.13
N ALA A 49 14.28 -15.03 33.70
CA ALA A 49 14.14 -16.21 34.55
C ALA A 49 14.81 -17.38 33.81
N GLY A 50 15.77 -18.02 34.47
CA GLY A 50 16.64 -19.04 33.91
C GLY A 50 16.21 -20.47 34.17
N CYS A 51 17.20 -21.36 33.94
CA CYS A 51 17.22 -22.82 34.12
C CYS A 51 16.42 -23.62 33.07
N SER A 52 16.92 -24.71 32.48
CA SER A 52 18.02 -25.61 32.87
C SER A 52 18.45 -26.53 31.71
N ARG A 53 19.75 -26.87 31.75
CA ARG A 53 20.51 -28.02 31.20
C ARG A 53 19.73 -29.24 30.64
N ALA A 54 20.25 -29.78 29.53
CA ALA A 54 20.88 -31.12 29.37
C ALA A 54 20.72 -31.60 27.90
N ASP A 55 21.77 -31.73 27.11
CA ASP A 55 22.73 -32.85 27.01
C ASP A 55 22.33 -33.90 25.95
N ARG A 56 23.03 -33.81 24.80
CA ARG A 56 23.71 -34.89 24.06
C ARG A 56 23.01 -36.17 23.57
N ARG A 57 23.39 -36.46 22.31
CA ARG A 57 23.65 -37.77 21.62
C ARG A 57 22.43 -38.41 20.92
N HIS A 58 22.43 -38.49 19.59
CA HIS A 58 23.20 -39.36 18.66
C HIS A 58 22.54 -40.72 18.38
N ARG A 59 22.52 -41.06 17.07
CA ARG A 59 22.33 -42.38 16.42
C ARG A 59 20.86 -42.78 16.20
N ARG A 60 20.47 -43.40 15.07
CA ARG A 60 21.22 -44.01 13.95
C ARG A 60 20.26 -44.21 12.76
N ARG A 61 20.84 -44.14 11.56
CA ARG A 61 20.34 -44.66 10.27
C ARG A 61 19.82 -46.09 10.39
N LEU A 62 18.81 -46.46 9.60
CA LEU A 62 18.75 -47.68 8.80
C LEU A 62 17.71 -47.53 7.67
N THR A 63 18.19 -47.57 6.43
CA THR A 63 17.51 -48.02 5.20
C THR A 63 18.42 -49.12 4.60
N PRO A 64 18.07 -49.85 3.52
CA PRO A 64 16.82 -49.99 2.77
C PRO A 64 16.42 -51.47 2.52
N SER A 65 15.24 -51.73 1.97
CA SER A 65 15.00 -52.97 1.22
C SER A 65 14.34 -52.67 -0.14
N ARG A 66 14.96 -53.28 -1.16
CA ARG A 66 14.56 -53.27 -2.57
C ARG A 66 13.51 -54.36 -2.80
N GLY A 67 12.48 -54.06 -3.59
CA GLY A 67 11.53 -55.01 -4.16
C GLY A 67 11.15 -54.58 -5.57
N ARG A 68 11.07 -55.53 -6.50
CA ARG A 68 11.18 -55.38 -7.96
C ARG A 68 9.89 -54.98 -8.68
N ARG A 69 10.09 -54.24 -9.80
CA ARG A 69 9.54 -54.32 -11.17
C ARG A 69 8.10 -54.83 -11.41
N GLY A 70 7.38 -54.04 -12.21
CA GLY A 70 6.68 -54.50 -13.42
C GLY A 70 5.19 -54.20 -13.48
N GLY A 71 4.75 -53.41 -14.46
CA GLY A 71 3.32 -53.26 -14.77
C GLY A 71 2.99 -51.99 -15.54
N SER A 72 2.81 -52.14 -16.85
CA SER A 72 2.42 -51.13 -17.85
C SER A 72 0.92 -50.84 -17.85
N GLY A 73 0.57 -49.59 -18.18
CA GLY A 73 -0.61 -49.25 -18.99
C GLY A 73 -1.92 -49.00 -18.23
N GLY A 74 -2.53 -47.84 -18.45
CA GLY A 74 -3.93 -47.59 -18.09
C GLY A 74 -4.20 -46.16 -17.64
N VAL A 75 -4.76 -45.39 -18.57
CA VAL A 75 -5.29 -44.03 -18.42
C VAL A 75 -6.27 -43.94 -17.24
N ALA A 76 -6.08 -42.97 -16.35
CA ALA A 76 -7.13 -42.52 -15.43
C ALA A 76 -7.16 -40.99 -15.46
N ALA A 77 -8.16 -40.47 -16.17
CA ALA A 77 -8.51 -39.06 -16.13
C ALA A 77 -8.77 -38.64 -14.68
N VAL A 78 -8.07 -37.61 -14.23
CA VAL A 78 -8.33 -36.96 -12.95
C VAL A 78 -9.68 -36.25 -13.06
N CYS A 79 -10.72 -36.87 -12.51
CA CYS A 79 -11.99 -36.19 -12.28
C CYS A 79 -11.73 -35.01 -11.32
N PRO A 80 -12.10 -33.76 -11.68
CA PRO A 80 -12.06 -32.68 -10.71
C PRO A 80 -13.08 -33.00 -9.61
N HIS A 81 -12.63 -32.99 -8.37
CA HIS A 81 -13.50 -33.00 -7.20
C HIS A 81 -14.39 -31.76 -7.23
N VAL A 82 -15.57 -31.87 -7.85
CA VAL A 82 -16.70 -30.99 -7.58
C VAL A 82 -17.12 -31.31 -6.15
N ALA A 83 -16.60 -30.53 -5.20
CA ALA A 83 -17.07 -30.54 -3.83
C ALA A 83 -18.58 -30.25 -3.86
N ARG A 84 -19.38 -31.28 -3.57
CA ARG A 84 -20.82 -31.15 -3.32
C ARG A 84 -21.01 -30.15 -2.19
N ARG A 85 -21.52 -28.95 -2.51
CA ARG A 85 -22.05 -28.00 -1.53
C ARG A 85 -23.18 -28.69 -0.77
N CYS A 86 -22.94 -29.04 0.49
CA CYS A 86 -24.00 -29.25 1.45
C CYS A 86 -24.68 -27.88 1.66
N ARG A 87 -25.80 -27.65 0.95
CA ARG A 87 -26.72 -26.57 1.28
C ARG A 87 -27.49 -26.99 2.52
N LEU A 88 -27.00 -26.58 3.69
CA LEU A 88 -27.85 -26.48 4.86
C LEU A 88 -28.60 -25.15 4.75
N GLY A 89 -29.94 -25.25 4.77
CA GLY A 89 -30.86 -24.15 4.64
C GLY A 89 -30.74 -23.17 5.81
N GLY A 90 -30.52 -21.92 5.45
CA GLY A 90 -30.18 -20.81 6.33
C GLY A 90 -29.28 -19.92 5.50
N GLY A 91 -29.87 -19.01 4.72
CA GLY A 91 -29.11 -18.15 3.81
C GLY A 91 -28.12 -17.32 4.63
N CYS A 92 -26.88 -17.79 4.76
CA CYS A 92 -25.79 -16.99 5.31
C CYS A 92 -25.70 -15.77 4.41
N LEU A 93 -26.01 -14.60 4.96
CA LEU A 93 -25.92 -13.34 4.23
C LEU A 93 -24.51 -13.25 3.68
N THR A 94 -24.38 -13.32 2.36
CA THR A 94 -23.09 -13.21 1.70
C THR A 94 -22.68 -11.75 1.73
N TRP A 95 -21.45 -11.48 2.15
CA TRP A 95 -20.85 -10.16 2.22
C TRP A 95 -19.65 -10.10 1.30
N LEU A 96 -19.41 -8.94 0.69
CA LEU A 96 -18.10 -8.56 0.17
C LEU A 96 -17.28 -7.96 1.33
N VAL A 97 -16.08 -8.48 1.58
CA VAL A 97 -15.17 -7.92 2.58
C VAL A 97 -13.94 -7.35 1.88
N LEU A 98 -13.69 -6.07 2.12
CA LEU A 98 -12.59 -5.30 1.55
C LEU A 98 -11.52 -5.12 2.64
N PHE A 99 -10.33 -5.65 2.42
CA PHE A 99 -9.23 -5.57 3.39
C PHE A 99 -8.25 -4.47 2.98
N ASP A 100 -7.97 -3.55 3.90
CA ASP A 100 -6.77 -2.72 3.79
C ASP A 100 -5.50 -3.55 4.03
N VAL A 101 -4.34 -2.98 3.73
CA VAL A 101 -3.04 -3.66 3.78
C VAL A 101 -2.22 -3.17 4.96
N ASP A 102 -1.87 -1.89 5.00
CA ASP A 102 -0.95 -1.36 6.01
C ASP A 102 -1.69 -1.26 7.35
N GLY A 103 -1.05 -1.65 8.45
CA GLY A 103 -1.69 -1.65 9.76
C GLY A 103 -2.78 -2.71 9.95
N THR A 104 -3.24 -3.38 8.88
CA THR A 104 -4.29 -4.41 8.89
C THR A 104 -3.76 -5.80 8.54
N LEU A 105 -3.28 -6.02 7.31
CA LEU A 105 -2.68 -7.29 6.87
C LEU A 105 -1.16 -7.31 7.06
N LEU A 106 -0.49 -6.17 6.89
CA LEU A 106 0.94 -5.96 7.06
C LEU A 106 1.16 -4.95 8.18
N LEU A 107 1.81 -5.36 9.27
CA LEU A 107 2.05 -4.50 10.43
C LEU A 107 3.44 -3.87 10.44
N THR A 108 4.33 -4.33 9.57
CA THR A 108 5.71 -3.84 9.51
C THR A 108 5.82 -2.65 8.57
N HIS A 109 6.47 -1.59 9.05
CA HIS A 109 6.82 -0.45 8.22
C HIS A 109 7.73 -0.88 7.06
N ASP A 110 7.37 -0.48 5.84
CA ASP A 110 8.02 -0.92 4.63
C ASP A 110 8.98 0.17 4.10
N GLU A 111 10.25 0.08 4.47
CA GLU A 111 11.29 1.03 4.02
C GLU A 111 11.48 1.02 2.49
N ILE A 112 11.18 -0.11 1.83
CA ILE A 112 11.27 -0.25 0.37
C ILE A 112 10.22 0.61 -0.32
N TYR A 113 9.04 0.73 0.28
CA TYR A 113 7.98 1.62 -0.18
C TYR A 113 8.48 3.06 -0.21
N VAL A 114 9.08 3.52 0.89
CA VAL A 114 9.60 4.88 1.03
C VAL A 114 10.72 5.14 0.01
N GLU A 115 11.68 4.22 -0.14
CA GLU A 115 12.76 4.35 -1.12
C GLU A 115 12.21 4.44 -2.56
N ALA A 116 11.31 3.53 -2.93
CA ALA A 116 10.77 3.48 -4.28
C ALA A 116 9.90 4.69 -4.61
N SER A 117 9.12 5.19 -3.64
CA SER A 117 8.32 6.41 -3.78
C SER A 117 9.20 7.65 -3.99
N ARG A 118 10.24 7.80 -3.14
CA ARG A 118 11.24 8.88 -3.27
C ARG A 118 11.93 8.84 -4.64
N PHE A 119 12.35 7.67 -5.09
CA PHE A 119 12.96 7.51 -6.41
C PHE A 119 12.02 7.98 -7.53
N ALA A 120 10.73 7.64 -7.45
CA ALA A 120 9.76 8.02 -8.46
C ALA A 120 9.47 9.53 -8.48
N LEU A 121 9.46 10.18 -7.31
CA LEU A 121 9.34 11.65 -7.21
C LEU A 121 10.50 12.35 -7.94
N GLU A 122 11.73 11.95 -7.63
CA GLU A 122 12.92 12.53 -8.27
C GLU A 122 12.94 12.25 -9.78
N ALA A 123 12.56 11.03 -10.19
CA ALA A 123 12.56 10.64 -11.61
C ALA A 123 11.51 11.38 -12.45
N VAL A 124 10.37 11.76 -11.86
CA VAL A 124 9.23 12.34 -12.61
C VAL A 124 9.16 13.86 -12.50
N TYR A 125 9.46 14.40 -11.31
CA TYR A 125 9.34 15.82 -11.01
C TYR A 125 10.70 16.49 -10.77
N GLY A 126 11.80 15.73 -10.72
CA GLY A 126 13.14 16.28 -10.48
C GLY A 126 13.36 16.83 -9.07
N ILE A 127 12.42 16.56 -8.15
CA ILE A 127 12.42 17.08 -6.78
C ILE A 127 12.14 15.97 -5.78
N TYR A 128 12.61 16.18 -4.56
CA TYR A 128 12.09 15.49 -3.38
C TYR A 128 11.06 16.39 -2.71
N ALA A 129 9.87 15.86 -2.48
CA ALA A 129 8.81 16.51 -1.74
C ALA A 129 8.40 15.61 -0.59
N ASP A 130 8.19 16.21 0.58
CA ASP A 130 7.64 15.54 1.75
C ASP A 130 6.43 16.34 2.21
N GLY A 131 5.37 15.64 2.56
CA GLY A 131 4.08 16.22 2.90
C GLY A 131 3.59 15.72 4.26
N PRO A 132 2.60 16.40 4.86
CA PRO A 132 1.95 15.85 6.03
C PRO A 132 1.37 14.47 5.70
N ASP A 133 1.77 13.49 6.51
CA ASP A 133 1.30 12.12 6.37
C ASP A 133 -0.15 12.01 6.87
N VAL A 134 -0.98 11.31 6.09
CA VAL A 134 -2.38 11.05 6.42
C VAL A 134 -2.56 9.53 6.32
N PRO A 135 -2.49 8.81 7.45
CA PRO A 135 -2.64 7.36 7.45
C PRO A 135 -3.95 6.92 6.80
N GLY A 136 -3.87 5.87 5.98
CA GLY A 136 -5.00 5.35 5.21
C GLY A 136 -5.24 6.08 3.88
N ASP A 137 -4.51 7.13 3.55
CA ASP A 137 -4.76 7.88 2.30
C ASP A 137 -4.27 7.14 1.05
N THR A 138 -4.69 7.58 -0.14
CA THR A 138 -4.20 7.01 -1.40
C THR A 138 -2.79 7.50 -1.72
N ALA A 139 -2.00 6.66 -2.39
CA ALA A 139 -0.67 6.99 -2.84
C ALA A 139 -0.68 8.27 -3.71
N SER A 140 -1.64 8.40 -4.63
CA SER A 140 -1.78 9.59 -5.46
C SER A 140 -2.14 10.84 -4.65
N ALA A 141 -3.06 10.75 -3.68
CA ALA A 141 -3.45 11.90 -2.85
C ALA A 141 -2.31 12.35 -1.93
N HIS A 142 -1.60 11.40 -1.32
CA HIS A 142 -0.41 11.67 -0.53
C HIS A 142 0.65 12.42 -1.35
N ILE A 143 0.95 11.94 -2.56
CA ILE A 143 1.96 12.57 -3.43
C ILE A 143 1.53 13.94 -3.93
N ARG A 144 0.27 14.12 -4.32
CA ARG A 144 -0.24 15.46 -4.66
C ARG A 144 -0.05 16.41 -3.49
N ARG A 145 -0.43 15.97 -2.27
CA ARG A 145 -0.28 16.79 -1.06
C ARG A 145 1.18 17.15 -0.79
N ALA A 146 2.11 16.21 -0.96
CA ALA A 146 3.55 16.48 -0.84
C ALA A 146 4.03 17.48 -1.90
N LEU A 147 3.65 17.32 -3.17
CA LEU A 147 4.07 18.23 -4.25
C LEU A 147 3.53 19.65 -4.07
N ARG A 148 2.35 19.80 -3.47
CA ARG A 148 1.80 21.12 -3.09
C ARG A 148 2.62 21.83 -2.02
N THR A 149 3.35 21.13 -1.15
CA THR A 149 4.17 21.79 -0.11
C THR A 149 5.41 22.49 -0.68
N VAL A 150 5.76 22.18 -1.92
CA VAL A 150 6.89 22.75 -2.67
C VAL A 150 6.44 23.46 -3.95
N ASP A 151 5.17 23.89 -3.98
CA ASP A 151 4.58 24.76 -5.00
C ASP A 151 4.64 24.22 -6.45
N VAL A 152 4.60 22.89 -6.64
CA VAL A 152 4.45 22.33 -8.00
C VAL A 152 3.06 22.69 -8.55
N PRO A 153 2.96 23.24 -9.78
CA PRO A 153 1.67 23.57 -10.38
C PRO A 153 0.78 22.33 -10.55
N GLU A 154 -0.53 22.46 -10.30
CA GLU A 154 -1.48 21.33 -10.40
C GLU A 154 -1.45 20.63 -11.77
N GLU A 155 -1.31 21.38 -12.85
CA GLU A 155 -1.21 20.84 -14.22
C GLU A 155 0.02 19.92 -14.38
N GLU A 156 1.13 20.26 -13.72
CA GLU A 156 2.34 19.45 -13.72
C GLU A 156 2.16 18.20 -12.86
N ILE A 157 1.51 18.32 -11.69
CA ILE A 157 1.15 17.18 -10.83
C ILE A 157 0.25 16.21 -11.60
N ASP A 158 -0.81 16.70 -12.24
CA ASP A 158 -1.76 15.89 -12.99
C ASP A 158 -1.07 15.13 -14.14
N ALA A 159 -0.21 15.82 -14.88
CA ALA A 159 0.54 15.22 -15.97
C ALA A 159 1.60 14.20 -15.49
N GLY A 160 2.08 14.34 -14.25
CA GLY A 160 3.13 13.51 -13.68
C GLY A 160 2.63 12.28 -12.92
N LEU A 161 1.48 12.35 -12.25
CA LEU A 161 0.99 11.30 -11.35
C LEU A 161 0.92 9.90 -11.98
N PRO A 162 0.40 9.71 -13.22
CA PRO A 162 0.42 8.40 -13.86
C PRO A 162 1.84 7.86 -14.08
N ARG A 163 2.79 8.72 -14.46
CA ARG A 163 4.21 8.35 -14.62
C ARG A 163 4.84 8.01 -13.27
N TRP A 164 4.50 8.77 -12.23
CA TRP A 164 4.96 8.53 -10.86
C TRP A 164 4.47 7.16 -10.37
N CYS A 165 3.17 6.85 -10.51
CA CYS A 165 2.61 5.55 -10.14
C CYS A 165 3.31 4.38 -10.84
N ALA A 166 3.61 4.52 -12.14
CA ALA A 166 4.33 3.50 -12.91
C ALA A 166 5.79 3.34 -12.46
N ALA A 167 6.52 4.45 -12.30
CA ALA A 167 7.91 4.45 -11.86
C ALA A 167 8.05 3.89 -10.44
N PHE A 168 7.16 4.30 -9.54
CA PHE A 168 7.10 3.84 -8.16
C PHE A 168 6.86 2.33 -8.11
N SER A 169 5.79 1.86 -8.76
CA SER A 169 5.44 0.45 -8.82
C SER A 169 6.59 -0.42 -9.36
N GLY A 170 7.20 0.00 -10.47
CA GLY A 170 8.30 -0.75 -11.08
C GLY A 170 9.56 -0.78 -10.21
N ARG A 171 9.89 0.35 -9.56
CA ARG A 171 11.02 0.42 -8.63
C ARG A 171 10.79 -0.45 -7.40
N TYR A 172 9.60 -0.38 -6.81
CA TYR A 172 9.23 -1.15 -5.62
C TYR A 172 9.36 -2.65 -5.86
N VAL A 173 8.74 -3.18 -6.93
CA VAL A 173 8.80 -4.62 -7.24
C VAL A 173 10.24 -5.08 -7.44
N ARG A 174 11.08 -4.28 -8.11
CA ARG A 174 12.50 -4.61 -8.31
C ARG A 174 13.28 -4.64 -7.00
N LEU A 175 13.07 -3.67 -6.12
CA LEU A 175 13.74 -3.63 -4.82
C LEU A 175 13.30 -4.81 -3.95
N LEU A 176 11.99 -5.07 -3.90
CA LEU A 176 11.42 -6.15 -3.10
C LEU A 176 11.98 -7.51 -3.51
N GLN A 177 12.21 -7.76 -4.81
CA GLN A 177 12.83 -8.99 -5.30
C GLN A 177 14.13 -9.37 -4.58
N ALA A 178 14.98 -8.39 -4.27
CA ALA A 178 16.26 -8.60 -3.62
C ALA A 178 16.23 -8.43 -2.09
N ALA A 179 15.11 -7.99 -1.52
CA ALA A 179 15.00 -7.66 -0.12
C ALA A 179 14.75 -8.89 0.76
N ASP A 180 15.34 -8.86 1.97
CA ASP A 180 14.99 -9.74 3.07
C ASP A 180 13.76 -9.19 3.80
N THR A 181 12.65 -9.91 3.69
CA THR A 181 11.37 -9.58 4.33
C THR A 181 11.05 -10.52 5.49
N SER A 182 12.03 -11.25 6.03
CA SER A 182 11.82 -12.18 7.16
C SER A 182 11.32 -11.52 8.44
N HIS A 183 11.53 -10.20 8.57
CA HIS A 183 11.07 -9.38 9.68
C HIS A 183 9.64 -8.86 9.51
N TRP A 184 9.01 -9.05 8.33
CA TRP A 184 7.65 -8.60 8.10
C TRP A 184 6.66 -9.38 8.94
N GLN A 185 5.80 -8.64 9.62
CA GLN A 185 4.77 -9.16 10.51
C GLN A 185 3.42 -9.06 9.83
N LEU A 186 2.76 -10.20 9.74
CA LEU A 186 1.39 -10.30 9.30
C LEU A 186 0.45 -9.90 10.44
N GLY A 187 -0.70 -9.31 10.10
CA GLY A 187 -1.80 -9.11 11.04
C GLY A 187 -2.19 -10.44 11.71
N PRO A 188 -2.48 -10.47 13.04
CA PRO A 188 -2.86 -11.69 13.72
C PRO A 188 -4.11 -12.28 13.07
N HIS A 189 -4.10 -13.59 12.81
CA HIS A 189 -5.18 -14.33 12.15
C HIS A 189 -5.53 -13.89 10.72
N ALA A 190 -4.65 -13.14 10.03
CA ALA A 190 -4.96 -12.63 8.68
C ALA A 190 -5.18 -13.74 7.64
N VAL A 191 -4.42 -14.83 7.70
CA VAL A 191 -4.59 -15.97 6.78
C VAL A 191 -5.95 -16.62 6.99
N GLU A 192 -6.30 -16.90 8.24
CA GLU A 192 -7.55 -17.54 8.64
C GLU A 192 -8.75 -16.67 8.29
N ALA A 193 -8.68 -15.37 8.58
CA ALA A 193 -9.71 -14.40 8.25
C ALA A 193 -9.91 -14.28 6.73
N ALA A 194 -8.84 -14.20 5.95
CA ALA A 194 -8.93 -14.15 4.49
C ALA A 194 -9.51 -15.46 3.92
N ALA A 195 -9.09 -16.62 4.43
CA ALA A 195 -9.59 -17.92 3.99
C ALA A 195 -11.09 -18.13 4.32
N ALA A 196 -11.56 -17.59 5.45
CA ALA A 196 -12.94 -17.74 5.91
C ALA A 196 -13.96 -16.87 5.14
N VAL A 197 -13.49 -15.87 4.39
CA VAL A 197 -14.36 -14.98 3.60
C VAL A 197 -14.40 -15.42 2.14
N GLU A 198 -15.58 -15.80 1.63
CA GLU A 198 -15.77 -16.21 0.23
C GLU A 198 -15.55 -15.05 -0.75
N ASN A 199 -16.22 -13.91 -0.55
CA ASN A 199 -16.08 -12.73 -1.40
C ASN A 199 -15.19 -11.71 -0.69
N ARG A 200 -13.91 -11.72 -1.04
CA ARG A 200 -12.89 -10.83 -0.46
C ARG A 200 -12.11 -10.13 -1.55
N ALA A 201 -11.66 -8.91 -1.27
CA ALA A 201 -10.75 -8.19 -2.13
C ALA A 201 -9.88 -7.23 -1.31
N LEU A 202 -8.80 -6.72 -1.90
CA LEU A 202 -8.04 -5.62 -1.31
C LEU A 202 -8.73 -4.28 -1.60
N LEU A 203 -8.69 -3.38 -0.63
CA LEU A 203 -8.99 -1.97 -0.83
C LEU A 203 -7.91 -1.19 -0.10
N THR A 204 -6.96 -0.61 -0.84
CA THR A 204 -5.77 -0.01 -0.23
C THR A 204 -5.32 1.23 -0.95
N GLY A 205 -4.67 2.14 -0.20
CA GLY A 205 -4.04 3.32 -0.76
C GLY A 205 -2.82 3.02 -1.64
N ASN A 206 -2.29 1.81 -1.58
CA ASN A 206 -1.10 1.41 -2.34
C ASN A 206 -1.39 1.22 -3.84
N PRO A 207 -0.39 1.40 -4.73
CA PRO A 207 -0.52 0.98 -6.12
C PRO A 207 -0.76 -0.54 -6.26
N PRO A 208 -1.44 -1.00 -7.32
CA PRO A 208 -1.78 -2.42 -7.49
C PRO A 208 -0.57 -3.36 -7.44
N ALA A 209 0.52 -3.00 -8.13
CA ALA A 209 1.72 -3.82 -8.19
C ALA A 209 2.42 -3.94 -6.82
N VAL A 210 2.39 -2.87 -6.03
CA VAL A 210 2.93 -2.83 -4.67
C VAL A 210 2.12 -3.74 -3.76
N ALA A 211 0.80 -3.57 -3.75
CA ALA A 211 -0.12 -4.36 -2.94
C ALA A 211 0.01 -5.86 -3.23
N HIS A 212 -0.03 -6.26 -4.51
CA HIS A 212 0.10 -7.67 -4.89
C HIS A 212 1.48 -8.24 -4.57
N ALA A 213 2.57 -7.48 -4.77
CA ALA A 213 3.91 -7.95 -4.43
C ALA A 213 4.08 -8.17 -2.92
N ARG A 214 3.43 -7.34 -2.09
CA ARG A 214 3.34 -7.58 -0.64
C ARG A 214 2.57 -8.85 -0.32
N MET A 215 1.41 -9.07 -0.94
CA MET A 215 0.63 -10.30 -0.73
C MET A 215 1.41 -11.56 -1.12
N GLU A 216 2.20 -11.51 -2.21
CA GLU A 216 3.09 -12.61 -2.59
C GLU A 216 4.15 -12.88 -1.50
N ARG A 217 4.77 -11.84 -0.95
CA ARG A 217 5.75 -11.98 0.14
C ARG A 217 5.17 -12.47 1.44
N LEU A 218 3.93 -12.09 1.73
CA LEU A 218 3.20 -12.48 2.95
C LEU A 218 2.51 -13.85 2.83
N GLY A 219 2.59 -14.52 1.68
CA GLY A 219 1.91 -15.79 1.46
C GLY A 219 0.38 -15.68 1.34
N LEU A 220 -0.13 -14.48 1.03
CA LEU A 220 -1.56 -14.19 0.89
C LEU A 220 -2.04 -14.09 -0.56
N ALA A 221 -1.16 -14.29 -1.54
CA ALA A 221 -1.47 -14.06 -2.96
C ALA A 221 -2.67 -14.88 -3.48
N GLU A 222 -2.87 -16.10 -3.00
CA GLU A 222 -4.01 -16.94 -3.40
C GLU A 222 -5.36 -16.36 -2.93
N PHE A 223 -5.35 -15.56 -1.85
CA PHE A 223 -6.55 -14.95 -1.33
C PHE A 223 -6.97 -13.69 -2.11
N PHE A 224 -6.01 -13.02 -2.75
CA PHE A 224 -6.21 -11.72 -3.39
C PHE A 224 -5.77 -11.76 -4.86
N PRO A 225 -6.56 -12.40 -5.75
CA PRO A 225 -6.23 -12.51 -7.15
C PRO A 225 -6.16 -11.15 -7.84
N ARG A 226 -5.28 -11.04 -8.84
CA ARG A 226 -5.17 -9.84 -9.69
C ARG A 226 -6.49 -9.54 -10.39
N GLY A 227 -6.80 -8.26 -10.55
CA GLY A 227 -8.03 -7.77 -11.19
C GLY A 227 -9.24 -7.64 -10.25
N GLN A 228 -9.11 -8.07 -8.99
CA GLN A 228 -10.05 -7.79 -7.91
C GLN A 228 -9.50 -6.70 -6.97
N GLY A 229 -10.40 -5.97 -6.32
CA GLY A 229 -10.04 -4.88 -5.42
C GLY A 229 -9.82 -3.54 -6.10
N ALA A 230 -9.37 -2.56 -5.33
CA ALA A 230 -9.08 -1.20 -5.80
C ALA A 230 -7.88 -0.60 -5.05
N PHE A 231 -7.11 0.22 -5.78
CA PHE A 231 -5.76 0.60 -5.38
C PHE A 231 -5.51 2.10 -5.57
N GLY A 232 -4.78 2.76 -4.67
CA GLY A 232 -4.66 4.22 -4.61
C GLY A 232 -3.80 4.91 -5.69
N CYS A 233 -3.43 4.19 -6.75
CA CYS A 233 -2.94 4.78 -8.02
C CYS A 233 -3.98 4.69 -9.15
N GLU A 234 -5.16 4.16 -8.87
CA GLU A 234 -6.27 4.07 -9.82
C GLU A 234 -7.31 5.17 -9.59
N ARG A 235 -7.46 5.61 -8.34
CA ARG A 235 -8.24 6.76 -7.92
C ARG A 235 -7.49 7.51 -6.84
N GLU A 236 -7.51 8.84 -6.93
CA GLU A 236 -6.93 9.70 -5.93
C GLU A 236 -7.84 9.82 -4.71
N ASN A 237 -9.15 9.95 -4.92
CA ASN A 237 -10.13 9.96 -3.85
C ASN A 237 -10.34 8.52 -3.30
N ARG A 238 -10.08 8.31 -2.01
CA ARG A 238 -10.24 7.00 -1.37
C ARG A 238 -11.67 6.46 -1.47
N ILE A 239 -12.69 7.32 -1.41
CA ILE A 239 -14.10 6.91 -1.50
C ILE A 239 -14.37 6.24 -2.87
N GLU A 240 -13.78 6.74 -3.95
CA GLU A 240 -13.94 6.18 -5.30
C GLU A 240 -13.33 4.78 -5.46
N LEU A 241 -12.41 4.38 -4.57
CA LEU A 241 -11.88 3.01 -4.55
C LEU A 241 -12.96 2.00 -4.15
N PHE A 242 -13.90 2.36 -3.28
CA PHE A 242 -14.98 1.46 -2.87
C PHE A 242 -15.89 1.11 -4.03
N ASP A 243 -16.28 2.10 -4.84
CA ASP A 243 -17.09 1.89 -6.04
C ASP A 243 -16.37 0.99 -7.05
N LEU A 244 -15.08 1.25 -7.28
CA LEU A 244 -14.25 0.45 -8.18
C LEU A 244 -14.12 -1.00 -7.70
N ALA A 245 -13.88 -1.21 -6.41
CA ALA A 245 -13.76 -2.55 -5.82
C ALA A 245 -15.08 -3.33 -5.92
N ARG A 246 -16.22 -2.70 -5.58
CA ARG A 246 -17.55 -3.31 -5.67
C ARG A 246 -17.92 -3.64 -7.11
N GLN A 247 -17.62 -2.76 -8.06
CA GLN A 247 -17.84 -3.00 -9.49
C GLN A 247 -17.08 -4.25 -9.96
N ARG A 248 -15.78 -4.35 -9.64
CA ARG A 248 -14.94 -5.50 -10.00
C ARG A 248 -15.39 -6.81 -9.36
N ALA A 249 -15.95 -6.73 -8.14
CA ALA A 249 -16.50 -7.87 -7.42
C ALA A 249 -17.90 -8.31 -7.90
N GLY A 250 -18.49 -7.65 -8.91
CA GLY A 250 -19.81 -8.00 -9.44
C GLY A 250 -20.94 -7.06 -9.03
N ASN A 251 -20.63 -5.77 -8.83
CA ASN A 251 -21.58 -4.71 -8.46
C ASN A 251 -22.27 -4.94 -7.10
N TRP A 252 -21.49 -5.25 -6.07
CA TRP A 252 -22.01 -5.42 -4.71
C TRP A 252 -22.63 -4.12 -4.18
N PRO A 253 -23.81 -4.17 -3.52
CA PRO A 253 -24.36 -3.00 -2.85
C PRO A 253 -23.53 -2.63 -1.62
N GLY A 254 -23.45 -1.34 -1.29
CA GLY A 254 -22.69 -0.85 -0.14
C GLY A 254 -23.16 -1.48 1.17
N ALA A 255 -24.47 -1.58 1.38
CA ALA A 255 -25.08 -2.27 2.53
C ALA A 255 -24.80 -3.79 2.61
N ARG A 256 -24.11 -4.39 1.62
CA ARG A 256 -23.58 -5.77 1.66
C ARG A 256 -22.06 -5.82 1.50
N THR A 257 -21.40 -4.71 1.81
CA THR A 257 -19.95 -4.54 1.73
C THR A 257 -19.43 -4.08 3.07
N VAL A 258 -18.36 -4.72 3.55
CA VAL A 258 -17.66 -4.36 4.77
C VAL A 258 -16.22 -4.01 4.43
N ALA A 259 -15.73 -2.85 4.84
CA ALA A 259 -14.29 -2.57 4.83
C ALA A 259 -13.67 -2.87 6.18
N VAL A 260 -12.44 -3.40 6.14
CA VAL A 260 -11.64 -3.77 7.30
C VAL A 260 -10.33 -3.01 7.21
N GLY A 261 -10.08 -2.12 8.17
CA GLY A 261 -8.92 -1.22 8.19
C GLY A 261 -8.58 -0.76 9.61
N ASP A 262 -7.46 -0.07 9.79
CA ASP A 262 -6.94 0.36 11.10
C ASP A 262 -6.99 1.88 11.33
N THR A 263 -7.48 2.65 10.36
CA THR A 263 -7.43 4.13 10.42
C THR A 263 -8.82 4.76 10.49
N PRO A 264 -8.96 5.97 11.08
CA PRO A 264 -10.20 6.75 10.99
C PRO A 264 -10.61 7.07 9.54
N LEU A 265 -9.64 7.12 8.63
CA LEU A 265 -9.91 7.35 7.21
C LEU A 265 -10.56 6.13 6.55
N ASP A 266 -10.23 4.91 6.97
CA ASP A 266 -10.93 3.70 6.55
C ASP A 266 -12.40 3.74 6.94
N VAL A 267 -12.66 4.09 8.20
CA VAL A 267 -14.01 4.19 8.77
C VAL A 267 -14.84 5.21 8.01
N SER A 268 -14.36 6.46 7.96
CA SER A 268 -15.08 7.56 7.32
C SER A 268 -15.28 7.35 5.81
N SER A 269 -14.30 6.78 5.11
CA SER A 269 -14.42 6.50 3.67
C SER A 269 -15.43 5.38 3.40
N ALA A 270 -15.47 4.35 4.25
CA ALA A 270 -16.43 3.25 4.11
C ALA A 270 -17.86 3.75 4.27
N HIS A 271 -18.13 4.54 5.31
CA HIS A 271 -19.47 5.11 5.53
C HIS A 271 -19.86 6.09 4.42
N ALA A 272 -18.94 6.93 3.95
CA ALA A 272 -19.18 7.82 2.83
C ALA A 272 -19.50 7.06 1.53
N ALA A 273 -18.94 5.86 1.35
CA ALA A 273 -19.27 4.94 0.25
C ALA A 273 -20.53 4.09 0.49
N GLY A 274 -21.25 4.31 1.60
CA GLY A 274 -22.44 3.55 1.99
C GLY A 274 -22.15 2.09 2.37
N CYS A 275 -20.92 1.79 2.77
CA CYS A 275 -20.46 0.48 3.24
C CYS A 275 -20.37 0.46 4.77
N HIS A 276 -20.37 -0.74 5.35
CA HIS A 276 -20.02 -0.90 6.76
C HIS A 276 -18.50 -0.89 6.96
N SER A 277 -18.07 -0.55 8.16
CA SER A 277 -16.68 -0.54 8.59
C SER A 277 -16.48 -1.41 9.82
N ILE A 278 -15.54 -2.33 9.76
CA ILE A 278 -14.99 -3.02 10.93
C ILE A 278 -13.55 -2.53 11.11
N ALA A 279 -13.31 -1.75 12.15
CA ALA A 279 -11.99 -1.22 12.43
C ALA A 279 -11.18 -2.18 13.30
N VAL A 280 -9.88 -2.30 13.04
CA VAL A 280 -8.98 -3.20 13.76
C VAL A 280 -7.90 -2.40 14.48
N THR A 281 -7.58 -2.75 15.72
CA THR A 281 -6.63 -1.96 16.55
C THR A 281 -5.17 -2.44 16.43
N THR A 282 -4.78 -3.04 15.30
CA THR A 282 -3.39 -3.49 15.07
C THR A 282 -2.49 -2.38 14.51
N GLY A 283 -3.09 -1.28 14.08
CA GLY A 283 -2.42 -0.08 13.62
C GLY A 283 -1.97 0.86 14.71
N SER A 284 -1.84 2.14 14.35
CA SER A 284 -1.45 3.21 15.29
C SER A 284 -2.62 3.79 16.10
N TYR A 285 -3.86 3.46 15.73
CA TYR A 285 -5.07 4.01 16.33
C TYR A 285 -5.71 3.02 17.32
N GLY A 286 -5.97 3.50 18.53
CA GLY A 286 -6.69 2.76 19.54
C GLY A 286 -8.21 2.79 19.33
N ARG A 287 -8.93 1.99 20.12
CA ARG A 287 -10.39 1.82 20.04
C ARG A 287 -11.17 3.14 20.05
N GLU A 288 -10.76 4.11 20.86
CA GLU A 288 -11.42 5.42 20.96
C GLU A 288 -11.39 6.19 19.64
N ALA A 289 -10.25 6.20 18.95
CA ALA A 289 -10.10 6.88 17.66
C ALA A 289 -10.88 6.18 16.53
N LEU A 290 -11.27 4.92 16.73
CA LEU A 290 -11.97 4.08 15.76
C LEU A 290 -13.44 3.85 16.14
N ALA A 291 -13.94 4.55 17.16
CA ALA A 291 -15.25 4.29 17.77
C ALA A 291 -16.45 4.51 16.83
N GLU A 292 -16.27 5.28 15.76
CA GLU A 292 -17.31 5.51 14.74
C GLU A 292 -17.56 4.28 13.85
N ALA A 293 -16.65 3.29 13.84
CA ALA A 293 -16.84 2.06 13.07
C ALA A 293 -18.05 1.25 13.56
N ASP A 294 -18.70 0.51 12.66
CA ASP A 294 -19.83 -0.37 13.01
C ASP A 294 -19.40 -1.47 14.01
N ALA A 295 -18.13 -1.88 13.96
CA ALA A 295 -17.50 -2.66 15.01
C ALA A 295 -16.00 -2.34 15.13
N VAL A 296 -15.45 -2.49 16.34
CA VAL A 296 -14.01 -2.36 16.59
C VAL A 296 -13.48 -3.63 17.22
N ILE A 297 -12.55 -4.29 16.54
CA ILE A 297 -11.94 -5.57 16.92
C ILE A 297 -10.47 -5.43 17.28
N ALA A 298 -9.98 -6.32 18.14
CA ALA A 298 -8.57 -6.30 18.55
C ALA A 298 -7.64 -6.77 17.42
N ASP A 299 -8.05 -7.83 16.71
CA ASP A 299 -7.37 -8.43 15.57
C ASP A 299 -8.36 -9.18 14.67
N LEU A 300 -7.88 -9.72 13.55
CA LEU A 300 -8.73 -10.32 12.52
C LEU A 300 -9.39 -11.65 12.93
N GLY A 301 -9.00 -12.24 14.08
CA GLY A 301 -9.64 -13.44 14.62
C GLY A 301 -11.10 -13.19 15.06
N GLU A 302 -11.44 -11.95 15.39
CA GLU A 302 -12.78 -11.53 15.79
C GLU A 302 -13.68 -11.16 14.58
N LEU A 303 -13.12 -11.11 13.37
CA LEU A 303 -13.81 -10.60 12.17
C LEU A 303 -15.10 -11.35 11.87
N ALA A 304 -15.11 -12.68 12.02
CA ALA A 304 -16.30 -13.49 11.76
C ALA A 304 -17.45 -13.14 12.72
N GLY A 305 -17.14 -12.93 14.01
CA GLY A 305 -18.11 -12.55 15.02
C GLY A 305 -18.64 -11.14 14.82
N ALA A 306 -17.74 -10.17 14.59
CA ALA A 306 -18.10 -8.79 14.32
C ALA A 306 -18.99 -8.65 13.08
N ARG A 307 -18.66 -9.34 11.98
CA ARG A 307 -19.47 -9.32 10.75
C ARG A 307 -20.84 -9.96 10.92
N ALA A 308 -20.97 -10.99 11.78
CA ALA A 308 -22.26 -11.63 12.05
C ALA A 308 -23.23 -10.72 12.84
N ALA A 309 -22.72 -9.65 13.46
CA ALA A 309 -23.49 -8.68 14.22
C ALA A 309 -23.96 -7.45 13.39
N LEU A 310 -23.56 -7.35 12.12
CA LEU A 310 -24.02 -6.33 11.15
C LEU A 310 -25.35 -6.74 10.49
#